data_AF-A0A0N5AMM0-F1
#
_entry.id   AF-A0A0N5AMM0-F1
#
_cell.length_a   1.000
_cell.length_b   1.000
_cell.length_c   1.000
_cell.angle_alpha   90.00
_cell.angle_beta   90.00
_cell.angle_gamma   90.00
#
_symmetry.space_group_name_H-M   'P 1'
#
loop_
_entity.id
_entity.type
_entity.pdbx_description
1 polymer ?
#
loop_
_entity_poly.entity_id
_entity_poly.type
_entity_poly.pdbx_seq_one_letter_code
_entity_poly.pdbx_strand_id
1 'polypeptide(L)'
;MDSGEDSPTGLYGSRPADILHDRYRRGNSESVRQLSLRVRLAEEQSSKLRNEREELKIQKEKLSQELDENKKLLQSTRSEFQSQIENLEKQLRDAKYQESNTRLKEVMSLFDVSFDSKSYEPPFPVAEKVCLDASVGTDLELECSEDASEKPLQNQVVLTSVQRPSVMPIEFEERTKLEADKFFLETQLKLAQNKIGHYGLQEIQKKNLEKRNIALSEMVDKLISENEKLKNIAASKVDDGTEGKSASRKLIDVTLDYEARLDGKKAELELKTKQLEELTRIHNSALTALEALKEKYKAAEEKLSRMEVISDVDQNILDVRNEIEKYKEENAKLKEQLAKYEKSPDMDTTMILHYRMNPLDIAHQEYKDFETKRKRKAEVSMLCDSNDLDATIRKKQRDELTKQLSDLQFQLHKSEKEKERALKIQSDLVKQYRAIVTTLSGWQIKMKDDGFAEVESVLNPGNFFVFKVENFGKSVSLLESDYAKEWPNQICEYLEGRDSVPAFLAAVTLVLDEHLQTK
;
A
#
# COMPACT_ATOMS: atom_id res chain seq x y z
N MET A 1 67.18 5.55 56.75
CA MET A 1 66.97 4.70 55.56
C MET A 1 65.51 4.28 55.58
N ASP A 2 64.68 4.57 54.60
CA ASP A 2 64.81 5.38 53.39
C ASP A 2 63.38 5.68 52.89
N SER A 3 63.24 6.80 52.16
CA SER A 3 62.21 7.23 51.18
C SER A 3 60.83 6.51 51.08
N GLY A 4 59.70 7.17 50.77
CA GLY A 4 59.42 8.52 50.33
C GLY A 4 57.99 8.60 49.74
N GLU A 5 57.63 9.83 49.35
CA GLU A 5 56.58 10.25 48.39
C GLU A 5 55.17 10.57 48.90
N ASP A 6 54.96 11.90 48.95
CA ASP A 6 53.69 12.62 48.83
C ASP A 6 52.85 12.16 47.64
N SER A 7 51.53 12.05 47.84
CA SER A 7 50.59 12.29 46.76
C SER A 7 49.33 13.02 47.26
N PRO A 8 49.05 14.23 46.76
CA PRO A 8 47.86 14.99 47.08
C PRO A 8 46.77 14.60 46.09
N THR A 9 45.79 13.81 46.52
CA THR A 9 44.57 13.66 45.72
C THR A 9 43.38 13.61 46.66
N GLY A 10 42.69 14.74 46.71
CA GLY A 10 41.47 14.93 47.48
C GLY A 10 40.41 13.89 47.12
N LEU A 11 39.73 13.45 48.16
CA LEU A 11 38.51 12.66 48.13
C LEU A 11 37.49 13.26 47.15
N TYR A 12 37.32 12.65 45.99
CA TYR A 12 36.15 12.87 45.15
C TYR A 12 34.96 12.15 45.79
N GLY A 13 34.09 12.94 46.43
CA GLY A 13 32.80 12.48 46.91
C GLY A 13 31.98 11.91 45.75
N SER A 14 31.57 10.65 45.87
CA SER A 14 30.79 9.92 44.87
C SER A 14 29.31 10.30 44.94
N ARG A 15 29.00 11.60 44.85
CA ARG A 15 27.62 12.11 44.72
C ARG A 15 27.42 12.72 43.34
N PRO A 16 26.50 12.21 42.51
CA PRO A 16 26.23 12.73 41.16
C PRO A 16 25.76 14.19 41.12
N ALA A 17 25.35 14.76 42.26
CA ALA A 17 24.89 16.14 42.37
C ALA A 17 26.02 17.18 42.29
N ASP A 18 27.26 16.81 42.67
CA ASP A 18 28.37 17.77 42.76
C ASP A 18 29.01 18.06 41.39
N ILE A 19 28.85 17.18 40.40
CA ILE A 19 29.39 17.35 39.04
C ILE A 19 28.63 18.43 38.25
N LEU A 20 27.37 18.71 38.61
CA LEU A 20 26.54 19.70 37.92
C LEU A 20 26.67 21.12 38.51
N HIS A 21 27.05 21.25 39.77
CA HIS A 21 27.21 22.57 40.41
C HIS A 21 28.55 23.25 40.09
N ASP A 22 29.61 22.49 39.84
CA ASP A 22 30.93 23.08 39.54
C ASP A 22 31.09 23.60 38.10
N ARG A 23 30.17 23.27 37.18
CA ARG A 23 30.19 23.85 35.81
C ARG A 23 29.66 25.27 35.73
N TYR A 24 28.83 25.72 36.67
CA TYR A 24 28.20 27.04 36.60
C TYR A 24 28.98 28.14 37.33
N ARG A 25 30.00 27.80 38.14
CA ARG A 25 30.78 28.79 38.91
C ARG A 25 32.10 29.26 38.30
N ARG A 26 32.62 28.60 37.26
CA ARG A 26 33.74 29.18 36.49
C ARG A 26 33.16 30.18 35.49
N GLY A 27 33.41 31.46 35.75
CA GLY A 27 33.00 32.57 34.91
C GLY A 27 33.24 32.26 33.44
N ASN A 28 32.13 32.20 32.70
CA ASN A 28 32.11 31.96 31.27
C ASN A 28 32.53 33.25 30.54
N SER A 29 33.75 33.72 30.77
CA SER A 29 34.40 34.71 29.92
C SER A 29 34.95 33.98 28.69
N GLU A 30 34.06 33.38 27.91
CA GLU A 30 34.41 33.07 26.54
C GLU A 30 34.80 34.40 25.90
N SER A 31 36.03 34.47 25.38
CA SER A 31 36.47 35.70 24.73
C SER A 31 35.46 36.07 23.64
N VAL A 32 35.19 37.37 23.46
CA VAL A 32 34.30 37.87 22.39
C VAL A 32 34.63 37.23 21.03
N ARG A 33 35.92 36.90 20.81
CA ARG A 33 36.42 36.17 19.65
C ARG A 33 35.88 34.73 19.52
N GLN A 34 35.81 33.97 20.61
CA GLN A 34 35.26 32.61 20.61
C GLN A 34 33.74 32.62 20.36
N LEU A 35 33.02 33.57 20.96
CA LEU A 35 31.59 33.74 20.70
C LEU A 35 31.33 34.13 19.24
N SER A 36 32.10 35.08 18.71
CA SER A 36 32.02 35.50 17.30
C SER A 36 32.29 34.34 16.33
N LEU A 37 33.28 33.49 16.61
CA LEU A 37 33.54 32.30 15.80
C LEU A 37 32.38 31.29 15.83
N ARG A 38 31.77 31.06 17.01
CA ARG A 38 30.61 30.17 17.11
C ARG A 38 29.38 30.73 16.40
N VAL A 39 29.14 32.03 16.50
CA VAL A 39 28.05 32.69 15.76
C VAL A 39 28.27 32.53 14.26
N ARG A 40 29.47 32.79 13.75
CA ARG A 40 29.78 32.59 12.32
C ARG A 40 29.61 31.13 11.88
N LEU A 41 30.08 30.17 12.67
CA LEU A 41 29.89 28.74 12.36
C LEU A 41 28.41 28.34 12.39
N ALA A 42 27.62 28.89 13.33
CA ALA A 42 26.19 28.64 13.41
C ALA A 42 25.43 29.28 12.23
N GLU A 43 25.85 30.48 11.79
CA GLU A 43 25.32 31.15 10.60
C GLU A 43 25.64 30.37 9.32
N GLU A 44 26.87 29.88 9.18
CA GLU A 44 27.29 29.05 8.05
C GLU A 44 26.51 27.73 8.01
N GLN A 45 26.37 27.05 9.15
CA GLN A 45 25.54 25.85 9.27
C GLN A 45 24.07 26.15 8.95
N SER A 46 23.53 27.26 9.45
CA SER A 46 22.17 27.67 9.13
C SER A 46 22.00 27.99 7.65
N SER A 47 22.99 28.59 7.00
CA SER A 47 22.96 28.87 5.56
C SER A 47 22.98 27.58 4.75
N LYS A 48 23.82 26.62 5.14
CA LYS A 48 23.88 25.30 4.49
C LYS A 48 22.54 24.57 4.58
N LEU A 49 21.91 24.55 5.75
CA LEU A 49 20.60 23.93 5.94
C LEU A 49 19.48 24.63 5.14
N ARG A 50 19.57 25.96 4.96
CA ARG A 50 18.62 26.69 4.10
C ARG A 50 18.76 26.27 2.64
N ASN A 51 20.00 26.19 2.14
CA ASN A 51 20.27 25.75 0.77
C ASN A 51 19.81 24.32 0.53
N GLU A 52 20.13 23.39 1.44
CA GLU A 52 19.65 21.99 1.38
C GLU A 52 18.11 21.92 1.37
N ARG A 53 17.44 22.77 2.16
CA ARG A 53 15.97 22.85 2.18
C ARG A 53 15.40 23.39 0.86
N GLU A 54 16.04 24.37 0.25
CA GLU A 54 15.63 24.90 -1.07
C GLU A 54 15.84 23.87 -2.18
N GLU A 55 16.97 23.16 -2.18
CA GLU A 55 17.21 22.05 -3.11
C GLU A 55 16.17 20.94 -2.96
N LEU A 56 15.86 20.52 -1.74
CA LEU A 56 14.81 19.54 -1.47
C LEU A 56 13.43 20.03 -1.90
N LYS A 57 13.15 21.34 -1.77
CA LYS A 57 11.89 21.93 -2.25
C LYS A 57 11.79 21.85 -3.77
N ILE A 58 12.86 22.19 -4.50
CA ILE A 58 12.92 22.09 -5.96
C ILE A 58 12.77 20.63 -6.41
N GLN A 59 13.45 19.69 -5.75
CA GLN A 59 13.31 18.26 -6.04
C GLN A 59 11.88 17.76 -5.80
N LYS A 60 11.24 18.20 -4.73
CA LYS A 60 9.84 17.85 -4.43
C LYS A 60 8.89 18.39 -5.50
N GLU A 61 9.07 19.64 -5.93
CA GLU A 61 8.27 20.23 -7.01
C GLU A 61 8.45 19.48 -8.33
N LYS A 62 9.69 19.10 -8.67
CA LYS A 62 9.99 18.29 -9.86
C LYS A 62 9.32 16.92 -9.81
N LEU A 63 9.43 16.20 -8.68
CA LEU A 63 8.77 14.90 -8.50
C LEU A 63 7.25 15.01 -8.56
N SER A 64 6.67 16.10 -8.03
CA SER A 64 5.24 16.37 -8.12
C SER A 64 4.79 16.56 -9.57
N GLN A 65 5.56 17.29 -10.38
CA GLN A 65 5.28 17.48 -11.81
C GLN A 65 5.36 16.17 -12.58
N GLU A 66 6.41 15.36 -12.36
CA GLU A 66 6.55 14.03 -12.98
C GLU A 66 5.39 13.09 -12.59
N LEU A 67 4.90 13.16 -11.36
CA LEU A 67 3.75 12.38 -10.90
C LEU A 67 2.46 12.81 -11.61
N ASP A 68 2.24 14.11 -11.81
CA ASP A 68 1.08 14.63 -12.55
C ASP A 68 1.13 14.27 -14.04
N GLU A 69 2.31 14.29 -14.66
CA GLU A 69 2.50 13.83 -16.04
C GLU A 69 2.22 12.33 -16.18
N ASN A 70 2.75 11.50 -15.28
CA ASN A 70 2.48 10.06 -15.26
C ASN A 70 1.00 9.76 -15.04
N LYS A 71 0.32 10.53 -14.19
CA LYS A 71 -1.13 10.40 -13.97
C LYS A 71 -1.92 10.72 -15.23
N LYS A 72 -1.54 11.77 -15.97
CA LYS A 72 -2.15 12.10 -17.27
C LYS A 72 -1.92 11.00 -18.31
N LEU A 73 -0.70 10.45 -18.37
CA LEU A 73 -0.38 9.36 -19.29
C LEU A 73 -1.21 8.10 -18.98
N LEU A 74 -1.32 7.70 -17.70
CA LEU A 74 -2.15 6.59 -17.27
C LEU A 74 -3.64 6.80 -17.60
N GLN A 75 -4.12 8.03 -17.48
CA GLN A 75 -5.50 8.35 -17.84
C GLN A 75 -5.72 8.27 -19.36
N SER A 76 -4.74 8.70 -20.16
CA SER A 76 -4.76 8.54 -21.63
C SER A 76 -4.78 7.07 -22.03
N THR A 77 -3.86 6.25 -21.52
CA THR A 77 -3.81 4.82 -21.86
C THR A 77 -5.05 4.08 -21.39
N ARG A 78 -5.60 4.42 -20.22
CA ARG A 78 -6.89 3.87 -19.77
C ARG A 78 -8.03 4.22 -20.73
N SER A 79 -8.09 5.45 -21.23
CA SER A 79 -9.11 5.87 -22.20
C SER A 79 -8.96 5.15 -23.54
N GLU A 80 -7.73 4.91 -23.98
CA GLU A 80 -7.43 4.14 -25.19
C GLU A 80 -7.88 2.68 -25.05
N PHE A 81 -7.55 2.02 -23.93
CA PHE A 81 -8.02 0.65 -23.67
C PHE A 81 -9.54 0.57 -23.57
N GLN A 82 -10.18 1.55 -22.94
CA GLN A 82 -11.62 1.60 -22.86
C GLN A 82 -12.26 1.73 -24.26
N SER A 83 -11.72 2.58 -25.12
CA SER A 83 -12.17 2.70 -26.51
C SER A 83 -11.96 1.40 -27.31
N GLN A 84 -10.85 0.68 -27.08
CA GLN A 84 -10.62 -0.63 -27.71
C GLN A 84 -11.63 -1.68 -27.25
N ILE A 85 -11.95 -1.71 -25.95
CA ILE A 85 -12.97 -2.61 -25.39
C ILE A 85 -14.33 -2.31 -26.02
N GLU A 86 -14.74 -1.04 -26.06
CA GLU A 86 -16.01 -0.63 -26.66
C GLU A 86 -16.11 -1.00 -28.15
N ASN A 87 -14.99 -0.88 -28.89
CA ASN A 87 -14.91 -1.28 -30.29
C ASN A 87 -15.02 -2.80 -30.45
N LEU A 88 -14.34 -3.59 -29.62
CA LEU A 88 -14.44 -5.06 -29.63
C LEU A 88 -15.85 -5.53 -29.27
N GLU A 89 -16.47 -4.94 -28.25
CA GLU A 89 -17.86 -5.23 -27.89
C GLU A 89 -18.84 -4.90 -29.02
N LYS A 90 -18.60 -3.81 -29.76
CA LYS A 90 -19.37 -3.49 -30.96
C LYS A 90 -19.19 -4.55 -32.05
N GLN A 91 -17.97 -4.95 -32.35
CA GLN A 91 -17.68 -6.01 -33.33
C GLN A 91 -18.35 -7.33 -32.94
N LEU A 92 -18.34 -7.69 -31.66
CA LEU A 92 -18.98 -8.92 -31.14
C LEU A 92 -20.50 -8.87 -31.30
N ARG A 93 -21.13 -7.71 -31.03
CA ARG A 93 -22.57 -7.50 -31.28
C ARG A 93 -22.92 -7.61 -32.76
N ASP A 94 -22.12 -7.00 -33.63
CA ASP A 94 -22.33 -7.02 -35.09
C ASP A 94 -22.17 -8.44 -35.64
N ALA A 95 -21.16 -9.19 -35.19
CA ALA A 95 -20.95 -10.59 -35.56
C ALA A 95 -22.12 -11.48 -35.11
N LYS A 96 -22.60 -11.32 -33.87
CA LYS A 96 -23.75 -12.06 -33.35
C LYS A 96 -25.04 -11.75 -34.12
N TYR A 97 -25.22 -10.49 -34.54
CA TYR A 97 -26.34 -10.08 -35.38
C TYR A 97 -26.26 -10.73 -36.77
N GLN A 98 -25.07 -10.75 -37.38
CA GLN A 98 -24.85 -11.41 -38.67
C GLN A 98 -25.11 -12.92 -38.59
N GLU A 99 -24.61 -13.61 -37.56
CA GLU A 99 -24.84 -15.04 -37.34
C GLU A 99 -26.33 -15.37 -37.17
N SER A 100 -27.05 -14.53 -36.42
CA SER A 100 -28.50 -14.68 -36.24
C SER A 100 -29.26 -14.50 -37.56
N ASN A 101 -28.83 -13.54 -38.39
CA ASN A 101 -29.43 -13.29 -39.70
C ASN A 101 -29.11 -14.41 -40.70
N THR A 102 -27.91 -14.99 -40.68
CA THR A 102 -27.57 -16.15 -41.52
C THR A 102 -28.38 -17.38 -41.12
N ARG A 103 -28.54 -17.65 -39.81
CA ARG A 103 -29.40 -18.74 -39.33
C ARG A 103 -30.85 -18.56 -39.75
N LEU A 104 -31.38 -17.33 -39.65
CA LEU A 104 -32.75 -17.04 -40.08
C LEU A 104 -32.93 -17.27 -41.58
N LYS A 105 -31.98 -16.85 -42.42
CA LYS A 105 -32.00 -17.13 -43.87
C LYS A 105 -31.95 -18.62 -44.18
N GLU A 106 -31.12 -19.38 -43.48
CA GLU A 106 -31.04 -20.83 -43.62
C GLU A 106 -32.37 -21.50 -43.27
N VAL A 107 -32.98 -21.10 -42.15
CA VAL A 107 -34.33 -21.55 -41.77
C VAL A 107 -35.36 -21.17 -42.83
N MET A 108 -35.36 -19.94 -43.34
CA MET A 108 -36.29 -19.53 -44.40
C MET A 108 -36.11 -20.35 -45.69
N SER A 109 -34.88 -20.69 -46.06
CA SER A 109 -34.61 -21.54 -47.24
C SER A 109 -35.13 -22.97 -47.10
N LEU A 110 -35.27 -23.49 -45.88
CA LEU A 110 -35.90 -24.79 -45.61
C LEU A 110 -37.42 -24.76 -45.78
N PHE A 111 -38.05 -23.59 -45.66
CA PHE A 111 -39.49 -23.42 -45.89
C PHE A 111 -39.85 -23.10 -47.33
N ASP A 112 -38.88 -22.82 -48.20
CA ASP A 112 -39.06 -22.57 -49.63
C ASP A 112 -39.18 -23.86 -50.47
N VAL A 113 -39.62 -24.96 -49.83
CA VAL A 113 -40.07 -26.16 -50.53
C VAL A 113 -41.41 -25.85 -51.17
N SER A 114 -41.43 -25.85 -52.50
CA SER A 114 -42.60 -25.57 -53.34
C SER A 114 -43.80 -26.41 -52.89
N PHE A 115 -44.72 -25.80 -52.15
CA PHE A 115 -46.04 -26.37 -51.89
C PHE A 115 -46.86 -26.26 -53.16
N ASP A 116 -46.86 -27.36 -53.90
CA ASP A 116 -47.74 -27.60 -55.03
C ASP A 116 -49.19 -27.60 -54.49
N SER A 117 -49.96 -26.58 -54.88
CA SER A 117 -51.30 -26.35 -54.38
C SER A 117 -52.25 -27.46 -54.83
N LYS A 118 -52.51 -28.43 -53.95
CA LYS A 118 -53.73 -29.26 -54.02
C LYS A 118 -54.54 -29.10 -52.75
N SER A 119 -55.76 -28.64 -52.99
CA SER A 119 -56.87 -28.46 -52.06
C SER A 119 -57.05 -29.63 -51.09
N TYR A 120 -57.08 -29.33 -49.79
CA TYR A 120 -57.81 -30.14 -48.82
C TYR A 120 -58.32 -29.24 -47.67
N GLU A 121 -59.64 -29.25 -47.53
CA GLU A 121 -60.45 -28.74 -46.41
C GLU A 121 -60.76 -29.93 -45.48
N PRO A 122 -61.49 -29.80 -44.36
CA PRO A 122 -61.35 -29.05 -43.08
C PRO A 122 -61.02 -30.10 -41.95
N PRO A 123 -61.26 -29.97 -40.61
CA PRO A 123 -62.07 -28.99 -39.85
C PRO A 123 -61.54 -28.45 -38.50
N PHE A 124 -62.11 -27.31 -38.12
CA PHE A 124 -62.16 -26.72 -36.77
C PHE A 124 -62.78 -27.68 -35.73
N PRO A 125 -62.47 -27.58 -34.42
CA PRO A 125 -63.07 -26.53 -33.57
C PRO A 125 -62.26 -25.99 -32.37
N VAL A 126 -62.56 -24.70 -32.09
CA VAL A 126 -62.84 -24.08 -30.79
C VAL A 126 -61.70 -23.89 -29.76
N ALA A 127 -61.66 -22.65 -29.29
CA ALA A 127 -60.76 -22.07 -28.30
C ALA A 127 -60.96 -22.64 -26.89
N GLU A 128 -59.88 -22.70 -26.10
CA GLU A 128 -59.99 -22.45 -24.66
C GLU A 128 -58.68 -21.95 -24.04
N LYS A 129 -58.86 -21.00 -23.12
CA LYS A 129 -57.87 -20.23 -22.38
C LYS A 129 -57.67 -20.96 -21.05
N VAL A 130 -56.47 -21.44 -20.72
CA VAL A 130 -56.19 -22.01 -19.39
C VAL A 130 -54.83 -21.53 -18.89
N CYS A 131 -54.86 -20.64 -17.90
CA CYS A 131 -53.85 -20.54 -16.86
C CYS A 131 -53.96 -21.77 -15.96
N LEU A 132 -52.83 -22.31 -15.47
CA LEU A 132 -52.82 -23.03 -14.21
C LEU A 132 -51.39 -23.13 -13.66
N ASP A 133 -51.27 -22.64 -12.43
CA ASP A 133 -50.26 -22.99 -11.45
C ASP A 133 -50.25 -24.51 -11.17
N ALA A 134 -49.12 -25.04 -10.74
CA ALA A 134 -49.06 -26.30 -10.03
C ALA A 134 -47.97 -26.25 -8.94
N SER A 135 -48.43 -26.26 -7.70
CA SER A 135 -47.71 -26.77 -6.54
C SER A 135 -47.69 -28.31 -6.58
N VAL A 136 -47.17 -28.94 -5.51
CA VAL A 136 -47.05 -30.39 -5.21
C VAL A 136 -45.61 -30.87 -5.47
N GLY A 137 -44.81 -31.37 -4.51
CA GLY A 137 -45.10 -31.97 -3.22
C GLY A 137 -45.08 -33.49 -3.33
N THR A 138 -43.94 -34.14 -3.11
CA THR A 138 -43.90 -35.59 -2.85
C THR A 138 -42.71 -35.94 -1.97
N ASP A 139 -43.06 -36.43 -0.79
CA ASP A 139 -42.24 -37.26 0.10
C ASP A 139 -41.81 -38.56 -0.60
N LEU A 140 -40.65 -39.07 -0.21
CA LEU A 140 -40.24 -40.45 -0.46
C LEU A 140 -39.37 -40.92 0.71
N GLU A 141 -40.03 -41.66 1.60
CA GLU A 141 -39.44 -42.53 2.59
C GLU A 141 -38.67 -43.66 1.91
N LEU A 142 -37.55 -44.08 2.51
CA LEU A 142 -36.90 -45.35 2.21
C LEU A 142 -36.32 -45.92 3.50
N GLU A 143 -37.05 -46.87 4.06
CA GLU A 143 -36.58 -47.82 5.06
C GLU A 143 -35.49 -48.73 4.48
N CYS A 144 -34.50 -49.07 5.31
CA CYS A 144 -33.81 -50.37 5.25
C CYS A 144 -33.28 -50.72 6.66
N SER A 145 -33.93 -51.70 7.28
CA SER A 145 -33.45 -52.66 8.29
C SER A 145 -32.17 -53.37 7.78
N GLU A 146 -31.30 -54.03 8.54
CA GLU A 146 -31.47 -54.91 9.71
C GLU A 146 -30.07 -55.29 10.29
N ASP A 147 -29.99 -55.51 11.61
CA ASP A 147 -29.23 -56.54 12.37
C ASP A 147 -27.67 -56.67 12.28
N ALA A 148 -26.88 -57.04 13.31
CA ALA A 148 -27.07 -57.39 14.73
C ALA A 148 -25.68 -57.53 15.44
N SER A 149 -25.72 -57.63 16.78
CA SER A 149 -24.83 -58.46 17.65
C SER A 149 -23.62 -57.83 18.38
N GLU A 150 -23.84 -57.61 19.68
CA GLU A 150 -23.05 -57.95 20.88
C GLU A 150 -21.50 -57.89 20.92
N LYS A 151 -20.94 -57.04 21.80
CA LYS A 151 -20.33 -57.43 23.12
C LYS A 151 -19.65 -56.24 23.83
N PRO A 152 -19.59 -56.21 25.17
CA PRO A 152 -18.99 -55.12 25.94
C PRO A 152 -17.52 -55.42 26.29
N LEU A 153 -16.64 -54.43 26.08
CA LEU A 153 -15.27 -54.47 26.60
C LEU A 153 -15.07 -53.32 27.59
N GLN A 154 -14.88 -53.71 28.85
CA GLN A 154 -14.24 -52.91 29.88
C GLN A 154 -12.93 -52.33 29.33
N ASN A 155 -12.72 -51.03 29.48
CA ASN A 155 -11.38 -50.48 29.50
C ASN A 155 -11.27 -49.36 30.54
N GLN A 156 -10.34 -49.59 31.47
CA GLN A 156 -9.86 -48.66 32.48
C GLN A 156 -9.38 -47.36 31.83
N VAL A 157 -9.96 -46.23 32.23
CA VAL A 157 -9.37 -44.92 31.95
C VAL A 157 -8.32 -44.65 33.03
N VAL A 158 -7.07 -44.85 32.65
CA VAL A 158 -5.89 -44.35 33.36
C VAL A 158 -5.86 -42.82 33.18
N LEU A 159 -6.02 -42.08 34.26
CA LEU A 159 -5.71 -40.65 34.30
C LEU A 159 -4.19 -40.46 34.13
N THR A 160 -3.76 -40.12 32.92
CA THR A 160 -2.46 -39.46 32.70
C THR A 160 -2.71 -37.99 32.41
N SER A 161 -2.37 -37.14 33.39
CA SER A 161 -2.31 -35.70 33.24
C SER A 161 -1.23 -35.33 32.24
N VAL A 162 -1.60 -35.14 30.98
CA VAL A 162 -0.72 -34.55 29.96
C VAL A 162 -0.93 -33.04 30.01
N GLN A 163 0.01 -32.33 30.65
CA GLN A 163 0.17 -30.89 30.46
C GLN A 163 0.49 -30.65 28.98
N ARG A 164 -0.45 -30.09 28.22
CA ARG A 164 -0.16 -29.51 26.90
C ARG A 164 0.75 -28.30 27.10
N PRO A 165 1.96 -28.27 26.52
CA PRO A 165 2.71 -27.04 26.39
C PRO A 165 1.97 -26.13 25.40
N SER A 166 1.79 -24.86 25.75
CA SER A 166 1.17 -23.89 24.86
C SER A 166 2.05 -23.69 23.61
N VAL A 167 1.59 -24.15 22.45
CA VAL A 167 2.26 -24.05 21.13
C VAL A 167 2.16 -22.64 20.52
N MET A 168 1.58 -21.67 21.25
CA MET A 168 1.36 -20.29 20.80
C MET A 168 2.61 -19.40 20.53
N PRO A 169 3.88 -19.74 20.87
CA PRO A 169 5.02 -18.87 20.53
C PRO A 169 5.47 -18.95 19.06
N ILE A 170 5.41 -20.12 18.43
CA ILE A 170 6.11 -20.39 17.15
C ILE A 170 5.35 -19.78 15.97
N GLU A 171 4.04 -19.93 15.92
CA GLU A 171 3.21 -19.39 14.83
C GLU A 171 3.20 -17.85 14.81
N PHE A 172 3.32 -17.21 15.98
CA PHE A 172 3.41 -15.76 16.07
C PHE A 172 4.75 -15.26 15.53
N GLU A 173 5.85 -15.91 15.89
CA GLU A 173 7.19 -15.57 15.42
C GLU A 173 7.31 -15.78 13.90
N GLU A 174 6.77 -16.89 13.38
CA GLU A 174 6.70 -17.14 11.93
C GLU A 174 5.85 -16.11 11.19
N ARG A 175 4.71 -15.69 11.74
CA ARG A 175 3.89 -14.61 11.15
C ARG A 175 4.65 -13.29 11.09
N THR A 176 5.34 -12.91 12.17
CA THR A 176 6.12 -11.65 12.17
C THR A 176 7.27 -11.69 11.16
N LYS A 177 7.89 -12.85 10.98
CA LYS A 177 8.95 -13.06 9.99
C LYS A 177 8.40 -12.96 8.56
N LEU A 178 7.28 -13.61 8.27
CA LEU A 178 6.62 -13.53 6.96
C LEU A 178 6.13 -12.11 6.65
N GLU A 179 5.68 -11.36 7.66
CA GLU A 179 5.25 -9.97 7.50
C GLU A 179 6.45 -9.04 7.20
N ALA A 180 7.60 -9.26 7.85
CA ALA A 180 8.83 -8.56 7.54
C ALA A 180 9.35 -8.88 6.12
N ASP A 181 9.31 -10.14 5.71
CA ASP A 181 9.72 -10.57 4.37
C ASP A 181 8.79 -9.99 3.29
N LYS A 182 7.48 -9.94 3.55
CA LYS A 182 6.50 -9.28 2.68
C LYS A 182 6.82 -7.80 2.51
N PHE A 183 7.12 -7.09 3.60
CA PHE A 183 7.49 -5.68 3.57
C PHE A 183 8.78 -5.44 2.76
N PHE A 184 9.78 -6.31 2.93
CA PHE A 184 11.03 -6.24 2.18
C PHE A 184 10.82 -6.46 0.68
N LEU A 185 10.04 -7.47 0.31
CA LEU A 185 9.71 -7.77 -1.10
C LEU A 185 8.90 -6.65 -1.73
N GLU A 186 7.92 -6.08 -1.02
CA GLU A 186 7.13 -4.95 -1.53
C GLU A 186 8.00 -3.70 -1.77
N THR A 187 8.98 -3.46 -0.89
CA THR A 187 9.95 -2.37 -1.05
C THR A 187 10.85 -2.60 -2.26
N GLN A 188 11.34 -3.83 -2.45
CA GLN A 188 12.13 -4.18 -3.64
C GLN A 188 11.32 -4.02 -4.93
N LEU A 189 10.05 -4.42 -4.91
CA LEU A 189 9.15 -4.30 -6.06
C LEU A 189 8.93 -2.82 -6.41
N LYS A 190 8.68 -1.96 -5.41
CA LYS A 190 8.57 -0.49 -5.62
C LYS A 190 9.86 0.11 -6.20
N LEU A 191 11.03 -0.32 -5.70
CA LEU A 191 12.32 0.12 -6.24
C LEU A 191 12.53 -0.35 -7.69
N ALA A 192 12.13 -1.58 -8.02
CA ALA A 192 12.21 -2.11 -9.38
C ALA A 192 11.26 -1.37 -10.32
N GLN A 193 10.02 -1.09 -9.90
CA GLN A 193 9.06 -0.29 -10.66
C GLN A 193 9.58 1.12 -10.93
N ASN A 194 10.18 1.78 -9.92
CA ASN A 194 10.80 3.09 -10.09
C ASN A 194 11.96 3.05 -11.10
N LYS A 195 12.80 2.01 -11.05
CA LYS A 195 13.88 1.83 -12.04
C LYS A 195 13.33 1.65 -13.46
N ILE A 196 12.29 0.84 -13.63
CA ILE A 196 11.64 0.63 -14.94
C ILE A 196 11.03 1.94 -15.46
N GLY A 197 10.35 2.71 -14.61
CA GLY A 197 9.83 4.03 -14.97
C GLY A 197 10.91 4.99 -15.43
N HIS A 198 12.05 5.02 -14.74
CA HIS A 198 13.21 5.82 -15.14
C HIS A 198 13.78 5.40 -16.52
N TYR A 199 13.84 4.10 -16.81
CA TYR A 199 14.26 3.62 -18.14
C TYR A 199 13.26 4.00 -19.24
N GLY A 200 11.96 3.94 -18.96
CA GLY A 200 10.93 4.40 -19.90
C GLY A 200 11.09 5.88 -20.28
N LEU A 201 11.38 6.74 -19.28
CA LEU A 201 11.68 8.16 -19.51
C LEU A 201 12.94 8.37 -20.37
N GLN A 202 14.01 7.63 -20.10
CA GLN A 202 15.22 7.68 -20.93
C GLN A 202 14.97 7.23 -22.37
N GLU A 203 14.12 6.22 -22.58
CA GLU A 203 13.79 5.74 -23.92
C GLU A 203 12.96 6.75 -24.72
N ILE A 204 12.03 7.46 -24.06
CA ILE A 204 11.28 8.57 -24.66
C ILE A 204 12.24 9.72 -25.05
N GLN A 205 13.18 10.07 -24.17
CA GLN A 205 14.19 11.09 -24.48
C GLN A 205 15.06 10.69 -25.66
N LYS A 206 15.49 9.42 -25.73
CA LYS A 206 16.25 8.88 -26.86
C LYS A 206 15.46 9.00 -28.16
N LYS A 207 14.20 8.57 -28.20
CA LYS A 207 13.33 8.68 -29.39
C LYS A 207 13.13 10.13 -29.82
N ASN A 208 13.01 11.07 -28.88
CA ASN A 208 12.91 12.50 -29.21
C ASN A 208 14.20 13.06 -29.80
N LEU A 209 15.37 12.66 -29.28
CA LEU A 209 16.66 13.04 -29.84
C LEU A 209 16.85 12.45 -31.24
N GLU A 210 16.47 11.20 -31.47
CA GLU A 210 16.49 10.55 -32.79
C GLU A 210 15.63 11.30 -33.81
N LYS A 211 14.39 11.66 -33.46
CA LYS A 211 13.51 12.47 -34.31
C LYS A 211 14.14 13.82 -34.67
N ARG A 212 14.74 14.50 -33.68
CA ARG A 212 15.43 15.77 -33.90
C ARG A 212 16.65 15.61 -34.81
N ASN A 213 17.38 14.50 -34.68
CA ASN A 213 18.54 14.21 -35.51
C ASN A 213 18.14 13.96 -36.96
N ILE A 214 17.06 13.22 -37.20
CA ILE A 214 16.48 13.03 -38.54
C ILE A 214 16.09 14.37 -39.16
N ALA A 215 15.37 15.23 -38.43
CA ALA A 215 14.97 16.55 -38.93
C ALA A 215 16.18 17.46 -39.25
N LEU A 216 17.24 17.40 -38.44
CA LEU A 216 18.48 18.14 -38.70
C LEU A 216 19.21 17.58 -39.93
N SER A 217 19.25 16.26 -40.12
CA SER A 217 19.83 15.63 -41.30
C SER A 217 19.11 16.09 -42.58
N GLU A 218 17.78 16.07 -42.59
CA GLU A 218 16.98 16.54 -43.73
C GLU A 218 17.23 18.04 -44.04
N MET A 219 17.45 18.85 -43.01
CA MET A 219 17.78 20.27 -43.18
C MET A 219 19.17 20.46 -43.78
N VAL A 220 20.16 19.68 -43.33
CA VAL A 220 21.52 19.70 -43.89
C VAL A 220 21.49 19.28 -45.37
N ASP A 221 20.76 18.22 -45.71
CA ASP A 221 20.63 17.76 -47.10
C ASP A 221 20.01 18.84 -48.01
N LYS A 222 19.00 19.57 -47.51
CA LYS A 222 18.42 20.73 -48.22
C LYS A 222 19.46 21.82 -48.45
N LEU A 223 20.22 22.21 -47.42
CA LEU A 223 21.27 23.24 -47.52
C LEU A 223 22.40 22.83 -48.47
N ILE A 224 22.76 21.55 -48.52
CA ILE A 224 23.73 21.02 -49.48
C ILE A 224 23.19 21.17 -50.90
N SER A 225 21.94 20.76 -51.14
CA SER A 225 21.30 20.87 -52.46
C SER A 225 21.17 22.33 -52.95
N GLU A 226 20.95 23.27 -52.03
CA GLU A 226 20.89 24.70 -52.33
C GLU A 226 22.28 25.27 -52.64
N ASN A 227 23.29 24.89 -51.87
CA ASN A 227 24.68 25.25 -52.16
C ASN A 227 25.16 24.73 -53.52
N GLU A 228 24.79 23.52 -53.91
CA GLU A 228 25.11 22.99 -55.25
C GLU A 228 24.43 23.81 -56.35
N LYS A 229 23.16 24.21 -56.18
CA LYS A 229 22.46 25.11 -57.11
C LYS A 229 23.14 26.47 -57.21
N LEU A 230 23.50 27.07 -56.08
CA LEU A 230 24.20 28.36 -56.05
C LEU A 230 25.57 28.27 -56.71
N LYS A 231 26.32 27.18 -56.50
CA LYS A 231 27.61 26.91 -57.15
C LYS A 231 27.45 26.78 -58.67
N ASN A 232 26.41 26.11 -59.14
CA ASN A 232 26.10 26.01 -60.57
C ASN A 232 25.71 27.36 -61.19
N ILE A 233 24.94 28.18 -60.47
CA ILE A 233 24.58 29.55 -60.90
C ILE A 233 25.83 30.43 -60.94
N ALA A 234 26.70 30.35 -59.93
CA ALA A 234 27.95 31.11 -59.90
C ALA A 234 28.89 30.69 -61.04
N ALA A 235 29.02 29.39 -61.31
CA ALA A 235 29.81 28.87 -62.44
C ALA A 235 29.27 29.37 -63.79
N SER A 236 27.95 29.54 -63.94
CA SER A 236 27.34 30.12 -65.15
C SER A 236 27.51 31.64 -65.31
N LYS A 237 27.90 32.36 -64.26
CA LYS A 237 28.05 33.84 -64.26
C LYS A 237 29.50 34.32 -64.38
N VAL A 238 30.48 33.42 -64.42
CA VAL A 238 31.92 33.76 -64.55
C VAL A 238 32.36 33.89 -66.01
N ASP A 239 31.44 33.72 -66.98
CA ASP A 239 31.73 33.90 -68.41
C ASP A 239 31.59 35.36 -68.90
N ASP A 240 31.31 36.33 -68.02
CA ASP A 240 31.29 37.75 -68.39
C ASP A 240 32.18 38.58 -67.46
N GLY A 241 33.20 39.18 -68.07
CA GLY A 241 34.43 39.57 -67.39
C GLY A 241 34.42 40.93 -66.69
N THR A 242 35.52 41.13 -65.97
CA THR A 242 36.19 42.42 -65.67
C THR A 242 35.90 43.15 -64.34
N GLU A 243 36.12 42.50 -63.18
CA GLU A 243 36.52 43.18 -61.92
C GLU A 243 37.47 42.29 -61.05
N GLY A 244 38.60 41.87 -61.61
CA GLY A 244 39.33 40.66 -61.15
C GLY A 244 40.19 40.71 -59.88
N LYS A 245 40.45 41.85 -59.22
CA LYS A 245 41.43 41.89 -58.10
C LYS A 245 40.85 42.18 -56.71
N SER A 246 39.75 42.95 -56.63
CA SER A 246 39.05 43.20 -55.35
C SER A 246 38.08 42.06 -55.01
N ALA A 247 37.36 41.56 -56.01
CA ALA A 247 36.45 40.41 -55.87
C ALA A 247 37.22 39.13 -55.51
N SER A 248 38.42 38.93 -56.06
CA SER A 248 39.25 37.74 -55.78
C SER A 248 39.72 37.67 -54.32
N ARG A 249 40.07 38.79 -53.68
CA ARG A 249 40.42 38.80 -52.24
C ARG A 249 39.21 38.54 -51.34
N LYS A 250 38.07 39.15 -51.64
CA LYS A 250 36.81 38.89 -50.91
C LYS A 250 36.38 37.43 -51.06
N LEU A 251 36.59 36.83 -52.22
CA LEU A 251 36.30 35.42 -52.45
C LEU A 251 37.19 34.52 -51.60
N ILE A 252 38.50 34.83 -51.50
CA ILE A 252 39.46 34.10 -50.66
C ILE A 252 39.08 34.17 -49.17
N ASP A 253 38.76 35.36 -48.66
CA ASP A 253 38.34 35.54 -47.26
C ASP A 253 37.05 34.78 -46.95
N VAL A 254 36.10 34.78 -47.89
CA VAL A 254 34.85 34.03 -47.76
C VAL A 254 35.10 32.52 -47.81
N THR A 255 36.00 32.03 -48.67
CA THR A 255 36.38 30.60 -48.66
C THR A 255 37.06 30.18 -47.37
N LEU A 256 37.92 31.02 -46.79
CA LEU A 256 38.56 30.74 -45.50
C LEU A 256 37.56 30.72 -44.34
N ASP A 257 36.57 31.63 -44.32
CA ASP A 257 35.49 31.60 -43.32
C ASP A 257 34.61 30.35 -43.48
N TYR A 258 34.32 29.94 -44.72
CA TYR A 258 33.61 28.68 -44.96
C TYR A 258 34.41 27.45 -44.55
N GLU A 259 35.72 27.40 -44.79
CA GLU A 259 36.60 26.32 -44.33
C GLU A 259 36.63 26.25 -42.80
N ALA A 260 36.80 27.38 -42.12
CA ALA A 260 36.78 27.43 -40.65
C ALA A 260 35.44 26.95 -40.06
N ARG A 261 34.31 27.34 -40.68
CA ARG A 261 32.98 26.84 -40.29
C ARG A 261 32.81 25.35 -40.55
N LEU A 262 33.37 24.85 -41.65
CA LEU A 262 33.29 23.44 -42.04
C LEU A 262 34.13 22.56 -41.11
N ASP A 263 35.31 23.03 -40.70
CA ASP A 263 36.14 22.37 -39.69
C ASP A 263 35.49 22.40 -38.31
N GLY A 264 34.87 23.51 -37.93
CA GLY A 264 34.07 23.60 -36.71
C GLY A 264 32.91 22.60 -36.69
N LYS A 265 32.21 22.44 -37.83
CA LYS A 265 31.12 21.46 -37.98
C LYS A 265 31.62 20.01 -37.98
N LYS A 266 32.79 19.74 -38.57
CA LYS A 266 33.44 18.41 -38.50
C LYS A 266 33.80 18.04 -37.06
N ALA A 267 34.39 18.96 -36.30
CA ALA A 267 34.73 18.73 -34.89
C ALA A 267 33.47 18.48 -34.03
N GLU A 268 32.39 19.23 -34.28
CA GLU A 268 31.10 19.01 -33.63
C GLU A 268 30.53 17.63 -33.96
N LEU A 269 30.59 17.21 -35.22
CA LEU A 269 30.15 15.89 -35.67
C LEU A 269 30.97 14.77 -35.02
N GLU A 270 32.30 14.90 -34.96
CA GLU A 270 33.17 13.92 -34.33
C GLU A 270 32.88 13.77 -32.82
N LEU A 271 32.63 14.89 -32.13
CA LEU A 271 32.21 14.88 -30.72
C LEU A 271 30.87 14.15 -30.55
N LYS A 272 29.91 14.39 -31.44
CA LYS A 272 28.59 13.73 -31.42
C LYS A 272 28.69 12.24 -31.70
N THR A 273 29.57 11.82 -32.62
CA THR A 273 29.82 10.40 -32.89
C THR A 273 30.39 9.70 -31.65
N LYS A 274 31.36 10.32 -30.96
CA LYS A 274 31.90 9.78 -29.69
C LYS A 274 30.83 9.66 -28.60
N GLN A 275 29.93 10.64 -28.48
CA GLN A 275 28.80 10.58 -27.55
C GLN A 275 27.85 9.42 -27.86
N LEU A 276 27.60 9.15 -29.14
CA LEU A 276 26.71 8.09 -29.60
C LEU A 276 27.33 6.69 -29.40
N GLU A 277 28.63 6.55 -29.62
CA GLU A 277 29.38 5.33 -29.32
C GLU A 277 29.33 4.98 -27.83
N GLU A 278 29.52 5.96 -26.95
CA GLU A 278 29.44 5.75 -25.50
C GLU A 278 28.03 5.35 -25.05
N LEU A 279 27.00 6.01 -25.60
CA LEU A 279 25.60 5.63 -25.38
C LEU A 279 25.31 4.19 -25.82
N THR A 280 25.86 3.78 -26.97
CA THR A 280 25.72 2.43 -27.50
C THR A 280 26.41 1.40 -26.58
N ARG A 281 27.59 1.75 -26.06
CA ARG A 281 28.31 0.92 -25.09
C ARG A 281 27.53 0.71 -23.80
N ILE A 282 26.93 1.78 -23.27
CA ILE A 282 26.07 1.74 -22.08
C ILE A 282 24.81 0.90 -22.36
N HIS A 283 24.21 1.04 -23.53
CA HIS A 283 23.03 0.25 -23.90
C HIS A 283 23.33 -1.26 -23.95
N ASN A 284 24.45 -1.64 -24.54
CA ASN A 284 24.86 -3.04 -24.64
C ASN A 284 25.18 -3.65 -23.26
N SER A 285 25.76 -2.87 -22.34
CA SER A 285 25.99 -3.35 -20.96
C SER A 285 24.68 -3.49 -20.17
N ALA A 286 23.68 -2.64 -20.42
CA ALA A 286 22.36 -2.75 -19.80
C ALA A 286 21.58 -3.98 -20.32
N LEU A 287 21.66 -4.28 -21.62
CA LEU A 287 21.03 -5.47 -22.20
C LEU A 287 21.57 -6.76 -21.59
N THR A 288 22.89 -6.89 -21.45
CA THR A 288 23.50 -8.07 -20.83
C THR A 288 23.12 -8.22 -19.34
N ALA A 289 22.99 -7.10 -18.60
CA ALA A 289 22.49 -7.12 -17.22
C ALA A 289 21.02 -7.57 -17.12
N LEU A 290 20.18 -7.18 -18.10
CA LEU A 290 18.77 -7.55 -18.15
C LEU A 290 18.58 -9.04 -18.46
N GLU A 291 19.39 -9.60 -19.37
CA GLU A 291 19.42 -11.03 -19.67
C GLU A 291 19.82 -11.85 -18.43
N ALA A 292 20.87 -11.44 -17.72
CA ALA A 292 21.28 -12.08 -16.47
C ALA A 292 20.19 -12.04 -15.38
N LEU A 293 19.39 -10.98 -15.33
CA LEU A 293 18.27 -10.86 -14.40
C LEU A 293 17.11 -11.80 -14.78
N LYS A 294 16.82 -11.93 -16.07
CA LYS A 294 15.80 -12.87 -16.58
C LYS A 294 16.15 -14.32 -16.25
N GLU A 295 17.42 -14.70 -16.36
CA GLU A 295 17.85 -16.05 -15.97
C GLU A 295 17.68 -16.29 -14.47
N LYS A 296 18.02 -15.31 -13.63
CA LYS A 296 17.77 -15.39 -12.17
C LYS A 296 16.29 -15.52 -11.82
N TYR A 297 15.43 -14.80 -12.55
CA TYR A 297 13.99 -14.90 -12.36
C TYR A 297 13.47 -16.30 -12.71
N LYS A 298 13.86 -16.84 -13.86
CA LYS A 298 13.50 -18.21 -14.25
C LYS A 298 13.99 -19.25 -13.23
N ALA A 299 15.22 -19.11 -12.73
CA ALA A 299 15.75 -19.99 -11.70
C ALA A 299 14.96 -19.88 -10.37
N ALA A 300 14.42 -18.72 -10.03
CA ALA A 300 13.57 -18.54 -8.85
C ALA A 300 12.16 -19.13 -9.06
N GLU A 301 11.59 -18.97 -10.25
CA GLU A 301 10.30 -19.54 -10.65
C GLU A 301 10.33 -21.07 -10.67
N GLU A 302 11.43 -21.65 -11.17
CA GLU A 302 11.66 -23.11 -11.10
C GLU A 302 11.82 -23.61 -9.66
N LYS A 303 12.46 -22.84 -8.77
CA LYS A 303 12.54 -23.18 -7.33
C LYS A 303 11.18 -23.11 -6.65
N LEU A 304 10.37 -22.12 -7.00
CA LEU A 304 9.01 -21.97 -6.48
C LEU A 304 8.12 -23.11 -6.96
N SER A 305 8.26 -23.52 -8.23
CA SER A 305 7.51 -24.64 -8.81
C SER A 305 7.93 -26.00 -8.23
N ARG A 306 9.19 -26.16 -7.80
CA ARG A 306 9.65 -27.35 -7.07
C ARG A 306 9.20 -27.36 -5.60
N MET A 307 8.61 -26.29 -5.10
CA MET A 307 8.05 -26.21 -3.75
C MET A 307 6.62 -26.77 -3.75
N GLU A 308 6.47 -28.07 -4.06
CA GLU A 308 5.23 -28.87 -4.01
C GLU A 308 4.72 -29.10 -2.56
N VAL A 309 4.92 -28.14 -1.64
CA VAL A 309 4.49 -28.24 -0.24
C VAL A 309 3.04 -27.77 -0.03
N ILE A 310 2.45 -27.15 -1.06
CA ILE A 310 1.07 -26.62 -0.98
C ILE A 310 0.03 -27.76 -0.93
N SER A 311 0.28 -28.88 -1.61
CA SER A 311 -0.58 -30.08 -1.59
C SER A 311 -0.74 -30.67 -0.19
N ASP A 312 0.38 -30.85 0.52
CA ASP A 312 0.38 -31.47 1.85
C ASP A 312 -0.22 -30.53 2.91
N VAL A 313 -0.05 -29.21 2.74
CA VAL A 313 -0.65 -28.21 3.63
C VAL A 313 -2.17 -28.16 3.45
N ASP A 314 -2.67 -28.24 2.22
CA ASP A 314 -4.11 -28.25 1.95
C ASP A 314 -4.79 -29.52 2.51
N GLN A 315 -4.11 -30.67 2.43
CA GLN A 315 -4.60 -31.92 3.02
C GLN A 315 -4.61 -31.84 4.56
N ASN A 316 -3.55 -31.31 5.17
CA ASN A 316 -3.50 -31.11 6.63
C ASN A 316 -4.58 -30.15 7.11
N ILE A 317 -4.89 -29.09 6.36
CA ILE A 317 -5.99 -28.16 6.70
C ILE A 317 -7.34 -28.86 6.66
N LEU A 318 -7.56 -29.76 5.69
CA LEU A 318 -8.79 -30.53 5.58
C LEU A 318 -8.94 -31.52 6.76
N ASP A 319 -7.87 -32.20 7.13
CA ASP A 319 -7.85 -33.14 8.25
C ASP A 319 -8.11 -32.44 9.59
N VAL A 320 -7.50 -31.27 9.82
CA VAL A 320 -7.73 -30.45 11.02
C VAL A 320 -9.18 -29.95 11.09
N ARG A 321 -9.80 -29.58 9.96
CA ARG A 321 -11.22 -29.17 9.93
C ARG A 321 -12.15 -30.31 10.32
N ASN A 322 -11.91 -31.51 9.80
CA ASN A 322 -12.68 -32.70 10.14
C ASN A 322 -12.55 -33.05 11.62
N GLU A 323 -11.37 -32.86 12.22
CA GLU A 323 -11.16 -33.07 13.65
C GLU A 323 -11.90 -32.03 14.51
N ILE A 324 -11.92 -30.76 14.09
CA ILE A 324 -12.68 -29.71 14.76
C ILE A 324 -14.19 -30.00 14.75
N GLU A 325 -14.74 -30.51 13.66
CA GLU A 325 -16.16 -30.90 13.62
C GLU A 325 -16.47 -32.06 14.57
N LYS A 326 -15.64 -33.10 14.60
CA LYS A 326 -15.79 -34.20 15.58
C LYS A 326 -15.79 -33.69 17.02
N TYR A 327 -14.84 -32.83 17.39
CA TYR A 327 -14.80 -32.27 18.74
C TYR A 327 -15.98 -31.33 19.04
N LYS A 328 -16.55 -30.66 18.04
CA LYS A 328 -17.78 -29.86 18.22
C LYS A 328 -18.98 -30.75 18.51
N GLU A 329 -19.14 -31.85 17.79
CA GLU A 329 -20.22 -32.82 18.02
C GLU A 329 -20.08 -33.52 19.38
N GLU A 330 -18.87 -33.93 19.75
CA GLU A 330 -18.59 -34.50 21.08
C GLU A 330 -18.90 -33.50 22.19
N ASN A 331 -18.50 -32.24 22.05
CA ASN A 331 -18.84 -31.19 23.01
C ASN A 331 -20.34 -30.93 23.08
N ALA A 332 -21.07 -31.02 21.97
CA ALA A 332 -22.53 -30.90 21.98
C ALA A 332 -23.18 -32.04 22.76
N LYS A 333 -22.74 -33.28 22.53
CA LYS A 333 -23.22 -34.48 23.27
C LYS A 333 -22.90 -34.38 24.77
N LEU A 334 -21.69 -33.96 25.13
CA LEU A 334 -21.28 -33.78 26.52
C LEU A 334 -22.08 -32.67 27.22
N LYS A 335 -22.35 -31.55 26.53
CA LYS A 335 -23.21 -30.49 27.05
C LYS A 335 -24.64 -30.96 27.25
N GLU A 336 -25.18 -31.78 26.36
CA GLU A 336 -26.51 -32.36 26.52
C GLU A 336 -26.56 -33.33 27.70
N GLN A 337 -25.52 -34.14 27.90
CA GLN A 337 -25.41 -35.01 29.07
C GLN A 337 -25.31 -34.22 30.38
N LEU A 338 -24.47 -33.18 30.43
CA LEU A 338 -24.39 -32.28 31.60
C LEU A 338 -25.74 -31.62 31.90
N ALA A 339 -26.45 -31.15 30.87
CA ALA A 339 -27.78 -30.57 31.04
C ALA A 339 -28.80 -31.58 31.59
N LYS A 340 -28.65 -32.88 31.30
CA LYS A 340 -29.47 -33.95 31.90
C LYS A 340 -29.17 -34.16 33.38
N TYR A 341 -27.90 -34.02 33.80
CA TYR A 341 -27.50 -34.14 35.20
C TYR A 341 -27.84 -32.89 36.02
N GLU A 342 -27.71 -31.68 35.44
CA GLU A 342 -28.08 -30.42 36.09
C GLU A 342 -29.60 -30.25 36.22
N LYS A 343 -30.40 -30.79 35.28
CA LYS A 343 -31.87 -30.79 35.36
C LYS A 343 -32.45 -31.97 36.13
N SER A 344 -31.62 -32.80 36.77
CA SER A 344 -32.12 -33.84 37.66
C SER A 344 -32.80 -33.15 38.86
N PRO A 345 -34.11 -33.36 39.09
CA PRO A 345 -34.89 -32.64 40.10
C PRO A 345 -34.45 -32.90 41.56
N ASP A 346 -33.52 -33.82 41.78
CA ASP A 346 -32.99 -34.16 43.11
C ASP A 346 -31.89 -33.19 43.60
N MET A 347 -31.30 -32.35 42.72
CA MET A 347 -30.23 -31.42 43.10
C MET A 347 -30.73 -30.16 43.81
N ASP A 348 -31.92 -29.65 43.46
CA ASP A 348 -32.50 -28.44 44.10
C ASP A 348 -32.94 -28.68 45.55
N THR A 349 -33.12 -29.94 45.95
CA THR A 349 -33.45 -30.34 47.33
C THR A 349 -32.23 -30.72 48.18
N THR A 350 -31.03 -30.80 47.60
CA THR A 350 -29.86 -31.38 48.28
C THR A 350 -28.80 -30.33 48.58
N MET A 351 -28.73 -29.89 49.84
CA MET A 351 -27.66 -29.01 50.32
C MET A 351 -26.45 -29.84 50.74
N ILE A 352 -25.34 -29.73 49.99
CA ILE A 352 -24.07 -30.40 50.36
C ILE A 352 -23.33 -29.53 51.39
N LEU A 353 -23.29 -30.00 52.63
CA LEU A 353 -22.49 -29.42 53.71
C LEU A 353 -21.15 -30.15 53.79
N HIS A 354 -20.05 -29.41 53.91
CA HIS A 354 -18.75 -29.98 54.27
C HIS A 354 -18.16 -29.24 55.47
N TYR A 355 -17.28 -29.92 56.19
CA TYR A 355 -16.56 -29.30 57.31
C TYR A 355 -15.64 -28.20 56.78
N ARG A 356 -15.59 -27.07 57.48
CA ARG A 356 -14.70 -25.94 57.21
C ARG A 356 -13.21 -26.33 57.28
N MET A 357 -12.89 -27.40 57.99
CA MET A 357 -11.56 -27.98 58.12
C MET A 357 -11.54 -29.39 57.50
N ASN A 358 -11.85 -29.48 56.20
CA ASN A 358 -11.78 -30.76 55.49
C ASN A 358 -10.30 -31.19 55.36
N PRO A 359 -9.96 -32.48 55.52
CA PRO A 359 -8.65 -33.02 55.16
C PRO A 359 -8.05 -32.49 53.85
N LEU A 360 -8.88 -32.25 52.83
CA LEU A 360 -8.43 -31.66 51.56
C LEU A 360 -7.95 -30.20 51.70
N ASP A 361 -8.66 -29.39 52.48
CA ASP A 361 -8.28 -27.99 52.74
C ASP A 361 -6.98 -27.91 53.54
N ILE A 362 -6.81 -28.82 54.50
CA ILE A 362 -5.57 -28.95 55.29
C ILE A 362 -4.41 -29.33 54.37
N ALA A 363 -4.59 -30.31 53.48
CA ALA A 363 -3.57 -30.72 52.53
C ALA A 363 -3.17 -29.59 51.56
N HIS A 364 -4.15 -28.80 51.08
CA HIS A 364 -3.87 -27.62 50.26
C HIS A 364 -3.11 -26.53 51.02
N GLN A 365 -3.43 -26.31 52.29
CA GLN A 365 -2.72 -25.37 53.15
C GLN A 365 -1.27 -25.82 53.37
N GLU A 366 -1.06 -27.09 53.69
CA GLU A 366 0.26 -27.68 53.86
C GLU A 366 1.09 -27.62 52.57
N TYR A 367 0.48 -27.84 51.41
CA TYR A 367 1.15 -27.71 50.12
C TYR A 367 1.60 -26.27 49.83
N LYS A 368 0.76 -25.27 50.13
CA LYS A 368 1.14 -23.85 50.03
C LYS A 368 2.27 -23.50 50.99
N ASP A 369 2.24 -24.00 52.21
CA ASP A 369 3.31 -23.82 53.19
C ASP A 369 4.61 -24.52 52.76
N PHE A 370 4.50 -25.67 52.09
CA PHE A 370 5.63 -26.35 51.48
C PHE A 370 6.24 -25.56 50.33
N GLU A 371 5.43 -25.00 49.43
CA GLU A 371 5.92 -24.15 48.34
C GLU A 371 6.61 -22.88 48.85
N THR A 372 6.04 -22.22 49.85
CA THR A 372 6.66 -21.02 50.45
C THR A 372 7.96 -21.37 51.16
N LYS A 373 8.05 -22.50 51.86
CA LYS A 373 9.30 -23.01 52.45
C LYS A 373 10.33 -23.36 51.37
N ARG A 374 9.91 -23.95 50.25
CA ARG A 374 10.78 -24.25 49.11
C ARG A 374 11.33 -22.98 48.46
N LYS A 375 10.49 -21.95 48.25
CA LYS A 375 10.91 -20.64 47.73
C LYS A 375 11.93 -19.97 48.65
N ARG A 376 11.69 -19.94 49.97
CA ARG A 376 12.65 -19.41 50.95
C ARG A 376 13.97 -20.18 50.96
N LYS A 377 13.95 -21.52 50.85
CA LYS A 377 15.17 -22.33 50.73
C LYS A 377 15.93 -22.06 49.43
N ALA A 378 15.24 -21.84 48.31
CA ALA A 378 15.87 -21.48 47.04
C ALA A 378 16.50 -20.08 47.09
N GLU A 379 15.86 -19.11 47.74
CA GLU A 379 16.42 -17.77 47.96
C GLU A 379 17.66 -17.81 48.87
N VAL A 380 17.66 -18.63 49.92
CA VAL A 380 18.83 -18.82 50.80
C VAL A 380 19.96 -19.60 50.10
N SER A 381 19.63 -20.59 49.25
CA SER A 381 20.63 -21.31 48.44
C SER A 381 21.31 -20.39 47.42
N MET A 382 20.58 -19.43 46.83
CA MET A 382 21.15 -18.42 45.93
C MET A 382 22.13 -17.44 46.60
N LEU A 383 22.14 -17.36 47.94
CA LEU A 383 23.11 -16.57 48.71
C LEU A 383 24.35 -17.36 49.14
N CYS A 384 24.32 -18.70 49.12
CA CYS A 384 25.40 -19.56 49.64
C CYS A 384 26.14 -20.38 48.57
N ASP A 385 25.70 -20.42 47.31
CA ASP A 385 26.42 -21.13 46.25
C ASP A 385 27.52 -20.26 45.62
N SER A 386 28.63 -20.13 46.36
CA SER A 386 29.93 -19.71 45.85
C SER A 386 30.54 -20.81 44.97
N ASN A 387 30.15 -20.83 43.69
CA ASN A 387 30.92 -21.41 42.59
C ASN A 387 31.25 -20.28 41.59
N ASP A 388 32.41 -19.64 41.77
CA ASP A 388 32.79 -18.36 41.13
C ASP A 388 32.81 -18.38 39.60
N LEU A 389 33.01 -19.53 38.97
CA LEU A 389 33.09 -19.62 37.51
C LEU A 389 31.71 -19.48 36.84
N ASP A 390 30.65 -19.94 37.50
CA ASP A 390 29.30 -19.98 36.95
C ASP A 390 28.45 -18.76 37.38
N ALA A 391 28.81 -18.15 38.51
CA ALA A 391 28.25 -16.87 38.94
C ALA A 391 28.64 -15.70 38.01
N THR A 392 29.88 -15.71 37.49
CA THR A 392 30.37 -14.67 36.58
C THR A 392 29.70 -14.74 35.21
N ILE A 393 29.45 -15.94 34.69
CA ILE A 393 28.72 -16.15 33.42
C ILE A 393 27.27 -15.73 33.58
N ARG A 394 26.61 -16.14 34.67
CA ARG A 394 25.22 -15.74 34.98
C ARG A 394 25.10 -14.23 35.21
N LYS A 395 26.10 -13.58 35.81
CA LYS A 395 26.14 -12.12 35.97
C LYS A 395 26.27 -11.41 34.62
N LYS A 396 27.19 -11.84 33.76
CA LYS A 396 27.33 -11.30 32.39
C LYS A 396 26.06 -11.47 31.56
N GLN A 397 25.39 -12.63 31.66
CA GLN A 397 24.11 -12.86 30.98
C GLN A 397 23.00 -11.96 31.52
N ARG A 398 22.94 -11.72 32.84
CA ARG A 398 21.98 -10.76 33.42
C ARG A 398 22.28 -9.32 33.01
N ASP A 399 23.54 -8.92 32.98
CA ASP A 399 23.95 -7.58 32.56
C ASP A 399 23.64 -7.34 31.08
N GLU A 400 23.86 -8.35 30.22
CA GLU A 400 23.51 -8.31 28.79
C GLU A 400 21.98 -8.26 28.60
N LEU A 401 21.21 -9.06 29.32
CA LEU A 401 19.74 -9.00 29.30
C LEU A 401 19.21 -7.65 29.79
N THR A 402 19.82 -7.09 30.84
CA THR A 402 19.44 -5.77 31.37
C THR A 402 19.73 -4.67 30.35
N LYS A 403 20.86 -4.78 29.64
CA LYS A 403 21.21 -3.88 28.54
C LYS A 403 20.21 -4.01 27.38
N GLN A 404 19.88 -5.23 26.96
CA GLN A 404 18.88 -5.48 25.92
C GLN A 404 17.50 -4.94 26.31
N LEU A 405 17.08 -5.11 27.56
CA LEU A 405 15.83 -4.53 28.07
C LEU A 405 15.87 -2.99 28.03
N SER A 406 16.98 -2.37 28.43
CA SER A 406 17.13 -0.92 28.37
C SER A 406 17.13 -0.38 26.93
N ASP A 407 17.76 -1.10 26.00
CA ASP A 407 17.81 -0.75 24.59
C ASP A 407 16.42 -0.90 23.94
N LEU A 408 15.70 -1.98 24.25
CA LEU A 408 14.31 -2.20 23.82
C LEU A 408 13.37 -1.13 24.38
N GLN A 409 13.49 -0.79 25.66
CA GLN A 409 12.69 0.27 26.29
C GLN A 409 12.96 1.63 25.63
N PHE A 410 14.22 1.92 25.28
CA PHE A 410 14.58 3.13 24.53
C PHE A 410 13.98 3.12 23.12
N GLN A 411 14.02 1.99 22.41
CA GLN A 411 13.42 1.85 21.08
C GLN A 411 11.90 2.00 21.12
N LEU A 412 11.23 1.40 22.11
CA LEU A 412 9.79 1.55 22.35
C LEU A 412 9.44 3.04 22.55
N HIS A 413 10.12 3.70 23.49
CA HIS A 413 9.88 5.12 23.78
C HIS A 413 10.17 6.02 22.56
N LYS A 414 11.19 5.69 21.77
CA LYS A 414 11.48 6.38 20.51
C LYS A 414 10.33 6.20 19.50
N SER A 415 9.86 4.97 19.30
CA SER A 415 8.76 4.64 18.40
C SER A 415 7.44 5.29 18.83
N GLU A 416 7.13 5.28 20.13
CA GLU A 416 5.95 5.96 20.68
C GLU A 416 5.99 7.48 20.43
N LYS A 417 7.16 8.10 20.63
CA LYS A 417 7.35 9.53 20.34
C LYS A 417 7.23 9.85 18.85
N GLU A 418 7.69 8.95 17.98
CA GLU A 418 7.51 9.10 16.52
C GLU A 418 6.04 8.94 16.12
N LYS A 419 5.32 7.98 16.70
CA LYS A 419 3.87 7.81 16.53
C LYS A 419 3.09 9.04 16.99
N GLU A 420 3.42 9.59 18.15
CA GLU A 420 2.79 10.81 18.68
C GLU A 420 3.01 12.01 17.74
N ARG A 421 4.24 12.17 17.22
CA ARG A 421 4.56 13.19 16.21
C ARG A 421 3.75 12.99 14.93
N ALA A 422 3.63 11.76 14.44
CA ALA A 422 2.84 11.45 13.25
C ALA A 422 1.36 11.78 13.44
N LEU A 423 0.77 11.40 14.58
CA LEU A 423 -0.62 11.74 14.93
C LEU A 423 -0.84 13.26 15.02
N LYS A 424 0.13 13.99 15.56
CA LYS A 424 0.07 15.46 15.62
C LYS A 424 0.10 16.09 14.23
N ILE A 425 1.01 15.64 13.36
CA ILE A 425 1.10 16.10 11.97
C ILE A 425 -0.21 15.80 11.23
N GLN A 426 -0.79 14.60 11.40
CA GLN A 426 -2.06 14.23 10.79
C GLN A 426 -3.20 15.13 11.29
N SER A 427 -3.29 15.37 12.61
CA SER A 427 -4.30 16.26 13.19
C SER A 427 -4.19 17.68 12.64
N ASP A 428 -2.97 18.22 12.55
CA ASP A 428 -2.72 19.56 12.03
C ASP A 428 -3.06 19.65 10.53
N LEU A 429 -2.74 18.63 9.75
CA LEU A 429 -3.08 18.56 8.32
C LEU A 429 -4.59 18.49 8.11
N VAL A 430 -5.31 17.67 8.89
CA VAL A 430 -6.78 17.60 8.83
C VAL A 430 -7.42 18.95 9.20
N LYS A 431 -6.91 19.64 10.22
CA LYS A 431 -7.38 20.99 10.58
C LYS A 431 -7.14 22.01 9.46
N GLN A 432 -5.96 22.00 8.85
CA GLN A 432 -5.63 22.87 7.72
C GLN A 432 -6.53 22.58 6.51
N TYR A 433 -6.73 21.30 6.17
CA TYR A 433 -7.60 20.90 5.09
C TYR A 433 -9.04 21.35 5.32
N ARG A 434 -9.59 21.14 6.53
CA ARG A 434 -10.92 21.63 6.89
C ARG A 434 -11.02 23.15 6.77
N ALA A 435 -10.03 23.89 7.25
CA ALA A 435 -10.02 25.35 7.14
C ALA A 435 -10.02 25.83 5.68
N ILE A 436 -9.22 25.20 4.81
CA ILE A 436 -9.18 25.50 3.38
C ILE A 436 -10.53 25.19 2.72
N VAL A 437 -11.08 24.00 2.94
CA VAL A 437 -12.38 23.59 2.38
C VAL A 437 -13.49 24.53 2.82
N THR A 438 -13.55 24.88 4.11
CA THR A 438 -14.55 25.81 4.64
C THR A 438 -14.41 27.21 4.05
N THR A 439 -13.17 27.69 3.86
CA THR A 439 -12.94 29.01 3.26
C THR A 439 -13.30 29.05 1.77
N LEU A 440 -13.03 27.98 1.02
CA LEU A 440 -13.26 27.93 -0.43
C LEU A 440 -14.70 27.56 -0.81
N SER A 441 -15.30 26.61 -0.10
CA SER A 441 -16.62 26.08 -0.44
C SER A 441 -17.75 26.70 0.38
N GLY A 442 -17.43 27.37 1.50
CA GLY A 442 -18.43 27.82 2.46
C GLY A 442 -19.04 26.70 3.31
N TRP A 443 -18.51 25.48 3.22
CA TRP A 443 -19.00 24.32 3.97
C TRP A 443 -18.00 23.82 5.02
N GLN A 444 -18.46 23.67 6.25
CA GLN A 444 -17.73 23.08 7.36
C GLN A 444 -18.09 21.60 7.49
N ILE A 445 -17.14 20.72 7.14
CA ILE A 445 -17.32 19.27 7.13
C ILE A 445 -16.68 18.65 8.38
N LYS A 446 -17.48 17.98 9.20
CA LYS A 446 -17.08 17.27 10.42
C LYS A 446 -17.40 15.78 10.26
N MET A 447 -16.36 14.94 10.27
CA MET A 447 -16.53 13.48 10.27
C MET A 447 -16.79 12.98 11.70
N LYS A 448 -17.79 12.12 11.85
CA LYS A 448 -18.06 11.32 13.07
C LYS A 448 -17.48 9.91 12.92
N ASP A 449 -17.22 9.27 14.06
CA ASP A 449 -16.55 7.96 14.13
C ASP A 449 -17.33 6.82 13.44
N ASP A 450 -18.65 6.97 13.29
CA ASP A 450 -19.54 5.97 12.70
C ASP A 450 -19.72 6.10 11.17
N GLY A 451 -18.82 6.81 10.48
CA GLY A 451 -18.89 6.98 9.01
C GLY A 451 -19.95 8.00 8.55
N PHE A 452 -20.41 8.87 9.45
CA PHE A 452 -21.28 10.00 9.12
C PHE A 452 -20.48 11.29 8.98
N ALA A 453 -20.87 12.14 8.04
CA ALA A 453 -20.32 13.46 7.83
C ALA A 453 -21.40 14.52 8.11
N GLU A 454 -21.15 15.40 9.08
CA GLU A 454 -21.95 16.60 9.30
C GLU A 454 -21.39 17.73 8.45
N VAL A 455 -22.25 18.34 7.66
CA VAL A 455 -21.91 19.41 6.72
C VAL A 455 -22.73 20.64 7.10
N GLU A 456 -22.05 21.62 7.68
CA GLU A 456 -22.63 22.87 8.18
C GLU A 456 -22.26 24.03 7.24
N SER A 457 -23.20 24.92 6.93
CA SER A 457 -22.91 26.09 6.09
C SER A 457 -22.35 27.22 6.93
N VAL A 458 -21.30 27.91 6.45
CA VAL A 458 -20.80 29.15 7.07
C VAL A 458 -21.85 30.27 7.02
N LEU A 459 -22.73 30.24 6.02
CA LEU A 459 -23.79 31.23 5.81
C LEU A 459 -24.99 31.04 6.75
N ASN A 460 -25.17 29.83 7.29
CA ASN A 460 -26.26 29.48 8.21
C ASN A 460 -25.73 28.61 9.37
N PRO A 461 -24.97 29.19 10.30
CA PRO A 461 -24.35 28.43 11.39
C PRO A 461 -25.41 27.85 12.33
N GLY A 462 -25.18 26.63 12.81
CA GLY A 462 -26.10 25.90 13.70
C GLY A 462 -27.01 24.90 12.98
N ASN A 463 -27.18 25.03 11.67
CA ASN A 463 -27.92 24.08 10.84
C ASN A 463 -26.97 23.22 10.00
N PHE A 464 -27.17 21.90 10.00
CA PHE A 464 -26.26 20.98 9.33
C PHE A 464 -27.01 19.86 8.60
N PHE A 465 -26.44 19.45 7.47
CA PHE A 465 -26.82 18.22 6.78
C PHE A 465 -26.01 17.05 7.32
N VAL A 466 -26.64 15.89 7.46
CA VAL A 466 -25.95 14.65 7.87
C VAL A 466 -25.88 13.74 6.65
N PHE A 467 -24.67 13.39 6.23
CA PHE A 467 -24.44 12.45 5.15
C PHE A 467 -23.89 11.14 5.70
N LYS A 468 -24.36 10.02 5.18
CA LYS A 468 -23.76 8.70 5.38
C LYS A 468 -22.71 8.48 4.31
N VAL A 469 -21.46 8.27 4.73
CA VAL A 469 -20.33 8.05 3.84
C VAL A 469 -20.04 6.56 3.78
N GLU A 470 -20.34 5.94 2.65
CA GLU A 470 -20.14 4.51 2.42
C GLU A 470 -18.96 4.27 1.46
N ASN A 471 -18.41 3.05 1.50
CA ASN A 471 -17.39 2.59 0.55
C ASN A 471 -16.16 3.51 0.45
N PHE A 472 -15.62 3.96 1.59
CA PHE A 472 -14.49 4.90 1.65
C PHE A 472 -14.73 6.22 0.89
N GLY A 473 -15.99 6.68 0.84
CA GLY A 473 -16.37 7.94 0.20
C GLY A 473 -16.76 7.82 -1.27
N LYS A 474 -16.98 6.60 -1.79
CA LYS A 474 -17.49 6.40 -3.15
C LYS A 474 -18.98 6.65 -3.28
N SER A 475 -19.75 6.39 -2.23
CA SER A 475 -21.18 6.69 -2.16
C SER A 475 -21.45 7.54 -0.93
N VAL A 476 -22.18 8.63 -1.13
CA VAL A 476 -22.53 9.59 -0.08
C VAL A 476 -24.03 9.83 -0.15
N SER A 477 -24.75 9.41 0.87
CA SER A 477 -26.22 9.50 0.91
C SER A 477 -26.65 10.49 1.97
N LEU A 478 -27.55 11.42 1.63
CA LEU A 478 -28.11 12.36 2.60
C LEU A 478 -29.06 11.61 3.54
N LEU A 479 -28.93 11.85 4.85
CA LEU A 479 -29.88 11.41 5.85
C LEU A 479 -30.94 12.49 6.08
N GLU A 480 -32.16 12.04 6.34
CA GLU A 480 -33.24 12.92 6.75
C GLU A 480 -32.88 13.61 8.07
N SER A 481 -32.74 14.92 8.01
CA SER A 481 -32.51 15.82 9.15
C SER A 481 -33.55 16.93 9.09
N ASP A 482 -33.81 17.60 10.22
CA ASP A 482 -34.77 18.70 10.23
C ASP A 482 -34.38 19.82 9.27
N TYR A 483 -33.07 20.04 9.10
CA TYR A 483 -32.56 20.95 8.08
C TYR A 483 -32.79 20.43 6.67
N ALA A 484 -32.57 19.14 6.38
CA ALA A 484 -32.86 18.57 5.05
C ALA A 484 -34.33 18.76 4.62
N LYS A 485 -35.28 18.71 5.56
CA LYS A 485 -36.71 18.92 5.26
C LYS A 485 -37.05 20.31 4.73
N GLU A 486 -36.19 21.30 4.98
CA GLU A 486 -36.37 22.67 4.48
C GLU A 486 -35.99 22.84 3.00
N TRP A 487 -35.31 21.85 2.41
CA TRP A 487 -34.75 21.92 1.05
C TRP A 487 -35.32 20.86 0.08
N PRO A 488 -36.65 20.59 0.05
CA PRO A 488 -37.19 19.49 -0.75
C PRO A 488 -36.97 19.69 -2.25
N ASN A 489 -37.04 20.94 -2.74
CA ASN A 489 -36.86 21.26 -4.15
C ASN A 489 -35.43 20.95 -4.62
N GLN A 490 -34.43 21.35 -3.82
CA GLN A 490 -33.02 21.12 -4.14
C GLN A 490 -32.63 19.65 -3.98
N ILE A 491 -33.20 18.94 -3.00
CA ILE A 491 -33.00 17.49 -2.84
C ILE A 491 -33.54 16.74 -4.06
N CYS A 492 -34.80 16.98 -4.44
CA CYS A 492 -35.40 16.30 -5.59
C CYS A 492 -34.68 16.62 -6.91
N GLU A 493 -34.28 17.88 -7.14
CA GLU A 493 -33.61 18.26 -8.39
C GLU A 493 -32.18 17.72 -8.48
N TYR A 494 -31.37 17.84 -7.43
CA TYR A 494 -29.92 17.60 -7.51
C TYR A 494 -29.48 16.27 -6.91
N LEU A 495 -30.12 15.78 -5.85
CA LEU A 495 -29.80 14.49 -5.25
C LEU A 495 -30.58 13.36 -5.92
N GLU A 496 -31.89 13.49 -6.09
CA GLU A 496 -32.69 12.42 -6.73
C GLU A 496 -32.60 12.48 -8.26
N GLY A 497 -32.67 13.68 -8.85
CA GLY A 497 -32.66 13.85 -10.30
C GLY A 497 -31.30 13.70 -10.96
N ARG A 498 -30.22 14.16 -10.31
CA ARG A 498 -28.86 14.21 -10.89
C ARG A 498 -27.82 13.39 -10.11
N ASP A 499 -28.19 12.79 -8.98
CA ASP A 499 -27.31 12.01 -8.10
C ASP A 499 -25.99 12.75 -7.78
N SER A 500 -26.09 14.05 -7.46
CA SER A 500 -24.93 14.91 -7.31
C SER A 500 -24.97 15.75 -6.03
N VAL A 501 -24.29 15.25 -4.99
CA VAL A 501 -24.07 15.99 -3.72
C VAL A 501 -23.36 17.34 -3.94
N PRO A 502 -22.31 17.46 -4.78
CA PRO A 502 -21.70 18.76 -5.04
C PRO A 502 -22.65 19.77 -5.69
N ALA A 503 -23.50 19.32 -6.62
CA ALA A 503 -24.49 20.20 -7.25
C ALA A 503 -25.56 20.66 -6.25
N PHE A 504 -26.02 19.74 -5.39
CA PHE A 504 -26.94 20.05 -4.30
C PHE A 504 -26.36 21.11 -3.35
N LEU A 505 -25.14 20.90 -2.84
CA LEU A 505 -24.51 21.85 -1.92
C LEU A 505 -24.27 23.20 -2.58
N ALA A 506 -23.84 23.24 -3.85
CA ALA A 506 -23.67 24.50 -4.57
C ALA A 506 -25.01 25.25 -4.73
N ALA A 507 -26.09 24.55 -5.08
CA ALA A 507 -27.42 25.15 -5.20
C ALA A 507 -27.91 25.72 -3.86
N VAL A 508 -27.73 24.99 -2.76
CA VAL A 508 -28.06 25.46 -1.41
C VAL A 508 -27.23 26.70 -1.04
N THR A 509 -25.93 26.71 -1.36
CA THR A 509 -25.07 27.89 -1.11
C THR A 509 -25.58 29.13 -1.85
N LEU A 510 -25.96 29.00 -3.13
CA LEU A 510 -26.47 30.13 -3.91
C LEU A 510 -27.76 30.69 -3.31
N VAL A 511 -28.69 29.81 -2.94
CA VAL A 511 -29.95 30.24 -2.30
C VAL A 511 -29.69 30.90 -0.94
N LEU A 512 -28.76 30.38 -0.13
CA LEU A 512 -28.39 31.00 1.14
C LEU A 512 -27.74 32.38 0.94
N ASP A 513 -26.91 32.54 -0.10
CA ASP A 513 -26.28 33.82 -0.42
C ASP A 513 -27.30 34.87 -0.90
N GLU A 514 -28.27 34.48 -1.73
CA GLU A 514 -29.38 35.36 -2.15
C GLU A 514 -30.22 35.85 -0.95
N HIS A 515 -30.50 34.97 0.02
CA HIS A 515 -31.22 35.34 1.24
C HIS A 515 -30.41 36.28 2.16
N LEU A 516 -29.09 36.23 2.09
CA LEU A 516 -28.21 37.16 2.82
C LEU A 516 -28.14 38.53 2.15
N GLN A 517 -28.20 38.61 0.81
CA GLN A 517 -28.17 39.87 0.07
C GLN A 517 -29.50 40.63 0.11
N THR A 518 -30.60 39.96 0.41
CA THR A 518 -31.95 40.54 0.49
C THR A 518 -32.34 41.03 1.90
N LYS A 519 -31.50 40.76 2.90
CA LYS A 519 -31.56 41.37 4.24
C LYS A 519 -30.60 42.56 4.34
#